data_AF-A0A2P4THD7-F1
#
_entry.id   AF-A0A2P4THD7-F1
#
_cell.length_a   1.000
_cell.length_b   1.000
_cell.length_c   1.000
_cell.angle_alpha   90.00
_cell.angle_beta   90.00
_cell.angle_gamma   90.00
#
_symmetry.space_group_name_H-M   'P 1'
#
loop_
_entity.id
_entity.type
_entity.pdbx_description
1 polymer ?
#
loop_
_entity_poly.entity_id
_entity_poly.type
_entity_poly.pdbx_seq_one_letter_code
_entity_poly.pdbx_strand_id
1 'polypeptide(L)'
;NLATGKDSCAGTAMLSPSLTIVKNLPLKKRICFLLKLVCFVSSVLIFCEFFIYYLVIFQCRWPDVKGEAHTGNEETPASVLKAMFLADTHLLGEIKGHWLDKLRREWQMERSFQTALWLLQPDIVFILGDVFDEGKWDSPQAWADDVRRFQKMFKYPVTTELVVIVGNHDIGFHYE
;
A
#
# COMPACT_ATOMS: atom_id res chain seq x y z
N ASN A 1 8.05 -5.40 -101.68
CA ASN A 1 8.05 -3.98 -101.28
C ASN A 1 8.06 -3.89 -99.77
N LEU A 2 9.20 -3.45 -99.19
CA LEU A 2 9.46 -2.86 -97.84
C LEU A 2 8.80 -3.51 -96.60
N ALA A 3 9.42 -3.73 -95.45
CA ALA A 3 10.75 -3.46 -94.88
C ALA A 3 10.82 -4.24 -93.53
N THR A 4 11.86 -5.06 -93.30
CA THR A 4 12.91 -4.97 -92.26
C THR A 4 12.50 -4.67 -90.81
N GLY A 5 13.04 -5.43 -89.85
CA GLY A 5 13.20 -4.98 -88.46
C GLY A 5 13.38 -6.09 -87.43
N LYS A 6 14.61 -6.53 -87.23
CA LYS A 6 15.09 -7.45 -86.18
C LYS A 6 15.58 -6.57 -85.03
N ASP A 7 15.24 -6.88 -83.77
CA ASP A 7 16.04 -6.45 -82.62
C ASP A 7 15.86 -7.38 -81.41
N SER A 8 16.98 -7.62 -80.77
CA SER A 8 17.25 -8.51 -79.64
C SER A 8 17.71 -7.63 -78.48
N CYS A 9 17.21 -7.86 -77.25
CA CYS A 9 18.03 -7.90 -76.03
C CYS A 9 17.23 -7.94 -74.72
N ALA A 10 17.80 -8.70 -73.78
CA ALA A 10 17.87 -8.47 -72.32
C ALA A 10 16.62 -8.68 -71.45
N GLY A 11 16.77 -9.54 -70.43
CA GLY A 11 15.76 -9.71 -69.38
C GLY A 11 16.11 -10.81 -68.38
N THR A 12 17.05 -10.48 -67.51
CA THR A 12 17.69 -11.26 -66.44
C THR A 12 16.75 -11.97 -65.46
N ALA A 13 17.27 -13.07 -64.90
CA ALA A 13 16.80 -13.83 -63.74
C ALA A 13 16.21 -13.01 -62.58
N MET A 14 15.31 -13.61 -61.79
CA MET A 14 15.58 -13.81 -60.35
C MET A 14 14.59 -14.76 -59.69
N LEU A 15 15.17 -15.68 -58.92
CA LEU A 15 14.53 -16.60 -57.98
C LEU A 15 13.76 -15.83 -56.89
N SER A 16 12.57 -16.34 -56.60
CA SER A 16 11.75 -16.24 -55.37
C SER A 16 12.27 -15.36 -54.21
N PRO A 17 11.48 -14.38 -53.71
CA PRO A 17 11.68 -13.81 -52.39
C PRO A 17 10.92 -14.66 -51.36
N SER A 18 11.58 -15.61 -50.73
CA SER A 18 11.04 -16.22 -49.50
C SER A 18 12.15 -16.66 -48.57
N LEU A 19 12.82 -15.69 -47.95
CA LEU A 19 13.58 -15.97 -46.73
C LEU A 19 13.72 -14.76 -45.81
N THR A 20 12.58 -14.17 -45.39
CA THR A 20 12.58 -13.19 -44.29
C THR A 20 11.43 -13.41 -43.29
N ILE A 21 10.94 -14.64 -43.14
CA ILE A 21 9.81 -14.94 -42.23
C ILE A 21 10.22 -15.70 -40.95
N VAL A 22 11.48 -16.16 -40.80
CA VAL A 22 11.78 -17.20 -39.79
C VAL A 22 12.61 -16.75 -38.58
N LYS A 23 13.03 -15.48 -38.45
CA LYS A 23 13.89 -15.06 -37.30
C LYS A 23 13.20 -14.29 -36.15
N ASN A 24 11.94 -13.86 -36.30
CA ASN A 24 11.26 -12.99 -35.30
C ASN A 24 10.23 -13.69 -34.39
N LEU A 25 9.93 -14.97 -34.62
CA LEU A 25 8.97 -15.74 -33.83
C LEU A 25 9.40 -16.03 -32.37
N PRO A 26 10.68 -16.29 -32.04
CA PRO A 26 11.08 -16.57 -30.65
C PRO A 26 11.17 -15.30 -29.79
N LEU A 27 11.53 -14.15 -30.38
CA LEU A 27 11.61 -12.88 -29.65
C LEU A 27 10.21 -12.38 -29.25
N LYS A 28 9.23 -12.44 -30.16
CA LYS A 28 7.83 -12.05 -29.85
C LYS A 28 7.21 -12.91 -28.74
N LYS A 29 7.46 -14.22 -28.74
CA LYS A 29 7.01 -15.14 -27.67
C LYS A 29 7.67 -14.83 -26.33
N ARG A 30 8.98 -14.56 -26.30
CA ARG A 30 9.72 -14.17 -25.09
C ARG A 30 9.21 -12.83 -24.53
N ILE A 31 8.97 -11.84 -25.40
CA ILE A 31 8.39 -10.55 -25.01
C ILE A 31 7.00 -10.75 -24.42
N CYS A 32 6.12 -11.53 -25.06
CA CYS A 32 4.79 -11.82 -24.53
C CYS A 32 4.84 -12.52 -23.16
N PHE A 33 5.76 -13.45 -22.98
CA PHE A 33 5.98 -14.10 -21.68
C PHE A 33 6.46 -13.11 -20.61
N LEU A 34 7.45 -12.27 -20.93
CA LEU A 34 7.95 -11.24 -20.01
C LEU A 34 6.85 -10.24 -19.65
N LEU A 35 6.04 -9.81 -20.61
CA LEU A 35 4.90 -8.93 -20.35
C LEU A 35 3.87 -9.58 -19.41
N LYS A 36 3.53 -10.86 -19.62
CA LYS A 36 2.64 -11.60 -18.72
C LYS A 36 3.23 -11.72 -17.31
N LEU A 37 4.53 -12.01 -17.21
CA LEU A 37 5.23 -12.11 -15.93
C LEU A 37 5.20 -10.77 -15.19
N VAL A 38 5.54 -9.68 -15.89
CA VAL A 38 5.50 -8.33 -15.32
C VAL A 38 4.08 -7.96 -14.90
N CYS A 39 3.07 -8.22 -15.73
CA CYS A 39 1.67 -7.98 -15.38
C CYS A 39 1.25 -8.77 -14.13
N PHE A 40 1.64 -10.04 -14.04
CA PHE A 40 1.34 -10.89 -12.89
C PHE A 40 2.01 -10.36 -11.62
N VAL A 41 3.33 -10.11 -11.65
CA VAL A 41 4.08 -9.57 -10.51
C VAL A 41 3.51 -8.23 -10.07
N SER A 42 3.24 -7.31 -11.01
CA SER A 42 2.61 -6.02 -10.69
C SER A 42 1.22 -6.19 -10.09
N SER A 43 0.41 -7.13 -10.58
CA SER A 43 -0.93 -7.40 -10.01
C SER A 43 -0.83 -7.91 -8.58
N VAL A 44 0.10 -8.82 -8.30
CA VAL A 44 0.36 -9.31 -6.93
C VAL A 44 0.82 -8.18 -6.02
N LEU A 45 1.76 -7.34 -6.47
CA LEU A 45 2.23 -6.19 -5.69
C LEU A 45 1.11 -5.20 -5.38
N ILE A 46 0.30 -4.84 -6.38
CA ILE A 46 -0.84 -3.93 -6.19
C ILE A 46 -1.86 -4.55 -5.24
N PHE A 47 -2.11 -5.86 -5.33
CA PHE A 47 -3.03 -6.54 -4.42
C PHE A 47 -2.52 -6.51 -2.97
N CYS A 48 -1.27 -6.95 -2.75
CA CYS A 48 -0.68 -7.08 -1.42
C CYS A 48 -0.37 -5.73 -0.76
N GLU A 49 0.05 -4.73 -1.53
CA GLU A 49 0.47 -3.44 -0.97
C GLU A 49 -0.66 -2.40 -0.96
N PHE A 50 -1.81 -2.68 -1.58
CA PHE A 50 -2.94 -1.74 -1.62
C PHE A 50 -4.32 -2.39 -1.38
N PHE A 51 -4.76 -3.34 -2.20
CA PHE A 51 -6.16 -3.81 -2.12
C PHE A 51 -6.49 -4.65 -0.90
N ILE A 52 -5.53 -5.41 -0.36
CA ILE A 52 -5.77 -6.34 0.75
C ILE A 52 -6.35 -5.64 1.99
N TYR A 53 -5.91 -4.42 2.31
CA TYR A 53 -6.39 -3.67 3.47
C TYR A 53 -7.88 -3.35 3.36
N TYR A 54 -8.34 -2.92 2.18
CA TYR A 54 -9.75 -2.63 1.94
C TYR A 54 -10.59 -3.89 2.05
N LEU A 55 -10.14 -5.00 1.46
CA LEU A 55 -10.88 -6.26 1.50
C LEU A 55 -11.03 -6.79 2.93
N VAL A 56 -9.96 -6.75 3.72
CA VAL A 56 -9.97 -7.27 5.10
C VAL A 56 -10.83 -6.36 5.99
N ILE A 57 -10.60 -5.04 5.95
CA ILE A 57 -11.28 -4.09 6.85
C ILE A 57 -12.76 -3.92 6.47
N PHE A 58 -13.13 -4.02 5.18
CA PHE A 58 -14.52 -3.93 4.74
C PHE A 58 -15.41 -5.03 5.34
N GLN A 59 -14.83 -6.15 5.75
CA GLN A 59 -15.55 -7.24 6.41
C GLN A 59 -15.85 -6.94 7.88
N CYS A 60 -15.20 -5.93 8.47
CA CYS A 60 -15.41 -5.54 9.86
C CYS A 60 -16.71 -4.72 10.02
N ARG A 61 -17.39 -4.92 11.15
CA ARG A 61 -18.56 -4.14 11.55
C ARG A 61 -18.42 -3.72 12.99
N TRP A 62 -19.01 -2.58 13.33
CA TRP A 62 -19.15 -2.16 14.71
C TRP A 62 -20.06 -3.14 15.47
N PRO A 63 -19.75 -3.45 16.75
CA PRO A 63 -20.60 -4.30 17.57
C PRO A 63 -21.91 -3.58 17.90
N ASP A 64 -23.03 -4.32 17.91
CA ASP A 64 -24.33 -3.79 18.29
C ASP A 64 -24.38 -3.58 19.82
N VAL A 65 -24.50 -2.33 20.25
CA VAL A 65 -24.73 -1.98 21.65
C VAL A 65 -26.23 -1.98 21.88
N LYS A 66 -26.74 -2.96 22.64
CA LYS A 66 -28.14 -2.94 23.07
C LYS A 66 -28.30 -1.83 24.09
N GLY A 67 -29.01 -0.76 23.74
CA GLY A 67 -29.43 0.25 24.70
C GLY A 67 -30.28 -0.44 25.76
N GLU A 68 -29.83 -0.43 27.01
CA GLU A 68 -30.73 -0.78 28.12
C GLU A 68 -31.93 0.15 28.04
N ALA A 69 -33.13 -0.45 28.04
CA ALA A 69 -34.39 0.25 27.94
C ALA A 69 -34.57 1.16 29.17
N HIS A 70 -34.07 2.39 29.09
CA HIS A 70 -34.50 3.46 29.96
C HIS A 70 -35.97 3.73 29.64
N THR A 71 -36.81 3.21 30.52
CA THR A 71 -38.23 3.51 30.64
C THR A 71 -38.35 4.97 31.08
N GLY A 72 -38.51 5.88 30.13
CA GLY A 72 -38.72 7.29 30.42
C GLY A 72 -38.75 8.11 29.14
N ASN A 73 -39.83 8.87 28.98
CA ASN A 73 -40.22 9.65 27.80
C ASN A 73 -39.09 10.49 27.14
N GLU A 74 -39.17 10.58 25.81
CA GLU A 74 -38.52 11.58 24.93
C GLU A 74 -37.02 11.82 25.11
N GLU A 75 -36.17 10.92 24.60
CA GLU A 75 -34.76 11.27 24.37
C GLU A 75 -34.29 10.74 23.01
N THR A 76 -33.71 11.63 22.22
CA THR A 76 -33.00 11.35 20.96
C THR A 76 -32.17 10.07 21.07
N PRO A 77 -32.13 9.20 20.05
CA PRO A 77 -31.34 7.98 20.12
C PRO A 77 -29.89 8.34 20.50
N ALA A 78 -29.44 7.90 21.67
CA ALA A 78 -28.09 8.16 22.15
C ALA A 78 -27.10 7.70 21.08
N SER A 79 -26.29 8.62 20.54
CA SER A 79 -25.30 8.29 19.53
C SER A 79 -24.26 7.35 20.14
N VAL A 80 -24.18 6.13 19.64
CA VAL A 80 -23.19 5.14 20.08
C VAL A 80 -21.81 5.60 19.63
N LEU A 81 -20.90 5.78 20.60
CA LEU A 81 -19.51 6.14 20.35
C LEU A 81 -18.74 4.94 19.75
N LYS A 82 -18.11 5.16 18.61
CA LYS A 82 -17.24 4.19 17.92
C LYS A 82 -15.78 4.44 18.30
N ALA A 83 -15.28 3.62 19.21
CA ALA A 83 -13.88 3.66 19.65
C ALA A 83 -13.03 2.58 18.97
N MET A 84 -11.92 2.98 18.35
CA MET A 84 -10.91 2.07 17.80
C MET A 84 -9.67 2.04 18.71
N PHE A 85 -9.13 0.85 18.96
CA PHE A 85 -7.94 0.66 19.78
C PHE A 85 -6.80 0.05 18.95
N LEU A 86 -5.61 0.59 19.10
CA LEU A 86 -4.35 0.17 18.50
C LEU A 86 -3.30 0.11 19.61
N ALA A 87 -2.25 -0.69 19.46
CA ALA A 87 -1.14 -0.79 20.40
C ALA A 87 0.13 -1.25 19.68
N ASP A 88 1.28 -1.08 20.32
CA ASP A 88 2.55 -1.72 19.95
C ASP A 88 2.94 -1.46 18.47
N THR A 89 2.85 -0.20 18.02
CA THR A 89 3.21 0.15 16.64
C THR A 89 4.72 0.12 16.39
N HIS A 90 5.50 0.28 17.46
CA HIS A 90 6.95 0.07 17.50
C HIS A 90 7.71 0.76 16.38
N LEU A 91 7.48 2.05 16.08
CA LEU A 91 8.17 2.77 15.00
C LEU A 91 9.70 2.63 15.13
N LEU A 92 10.34 2.14 14.06
CA LEU A 92 11.77 1.88 14.03
C LEU A 92 12.49 3.22 14.02
N GLY A 93 13.36 3.41 15.00
CA GLY A 93 14.25 4.56 15.07
C GLY A 93 15.40 4.46 14.07
N GLU A 94 16.40 5.31 14.26
CA GLU A 94 17.58 5.39 13.39
C GLU A 94 18.65 4.34 13.73
N ILE A 95 18.66 3.83 14.97
CA ILE A 95 19.80 3.10 15.53
C ILE A 95 19.80 1.64 15.09
N LYS A 96 18.69 0.91 15.31
CA LYS A 96 18.58 -0.54 15.06
C LYS A 96 17.74 -0.87 13.82
N GLY A 97 17.03 0.10 13.27
CA GLY A 97 16.10 -0.11 12.15
C GLY A 97 16.78 -0.27 10.79
N HIS A 98 16.54 -1.40 10.11
CA HIS A 98 16.92 -1.53 8.70
C HIS A 98 15.99 -0.69 7.81
N TRP A 99 16.55 0.08 6.88
CA TRP A 99 15.79 1.05 6.07
C TRP A 99 14.63 0.43 5.27
N LEU A 100 14.81 -0.79 4.73
CA LEU A 100 13.76 -1.46 3.95
C LEU A 100 12.61 -1.94 4.84
N ASP A 101 12.93 -2.40 6.04
CA ASP A 101 11.93 -2.84 7.01
C ASP A 101 11.13 -1.63 7.50
N LYS A 102 11.84 -0.55 7.85
CA LYS A 102 11.27 0.75 8.17
C LYS A 102 10.31 1.22 7.08
N LEU A 103 10.76 1.29 5.82
CA LEU A 103 9.93 1.71 4.69
C LEU A 103 8.67 0.84 4.53
N ARG A 104 8.82 -0.48 4.55
CA ARG A 104 7.71 -1.40 4.34
C ARG A 104 6.72 -1.34 5.49
N ARG A 105 7.19 -1.46 6.72
CA ARG A 105 6.34 -1.50 7.91
C ARG A 105 5.57 -0.20 8.09
N GLU A 106 6.22 0.95 7.86
CA GLU A 106 5.54 2.26 7.87
C GLU A 106 4.48 2.36 6.77
N TRP A 107 4.78 1.89 5.55
CA TRP A 107 3.80 1.84 4.47
C TRP A 107 2.57 1.04 4.87
N GLN A 108 2.76 -0.17 5.44
CA GLN A 108 1.66 -1.04 5.84
C GLN A 108 0.83 -0.43 6.97
N MET A 109 1.47 0.16 7.99
CA MET A 109 0.78 0.86 9.08
C MET A 109 -0.05 2.03 8.57
N GLU A 110 0.52 2.91 7.75
CA GLU A 110 -0.20 4.04 7.16
C GLU A 110 -1.38 3.56 6.31
N ARG A 111 -1.17 2.60 5.40
CA ARG A 111 -2.25 2.11 4.53
C ARG A 111 -3.37 1.45 5.34
N SER A 112 -3.04 0.64 6.33
CA SER A 112 -4.02 -0.01 7.18
C SER A 112 -4.83 1.01 7.99
N PHE A 113 -4.15 1.95 8.64
CA PHE A 113 -4.79 2.98 9.46
C PHE A 113 -5.71 3.91 8.64
N GLN A 114 -5.22 4.43 7.51
CA GLN A 114 -6.00 5.30 6.65
C GLN A 114 -7.23 4.57 6.07
N THR A 115 -7.08 3.28 5.73
CA THR A 115 -8.20 2.45 5.25
C THR A 115 -9.22 2.21 6.36
N ALA A 116 -8.77 1.95 7.60
CA ALA A 116 -9.64 1.80 8.77
C ALA A 116 -10.44 3.07 9.05
N LEU A 117 -9.80 4.24 9.04
CA LEU A 117 -10.49 5.53 9.20
C LEU A 117 -11.54 5.75 8.12
N TRP A 118 -11.20 5.45 6.85
CA TRP A 118 -12.10 5.67 5.73
C TRP A 118 -13.33 4.75 5.76
N LEU A 119 -13.15 3.46 6.05
CA LEU A 119 -14.23 2.46 6.05
C LEU A 119 -15.05 2.45 7.33
N LEU A 120 -14.39 2.51 8.49
CA LEU A 120 -15.05 2.32 9.78
C LEU A 120 -15.55 3.64 10.37
N GLN A 121 -14.93 4.76 10.01
CA GLN A 121 -15.25 6.11 10.51
C GLN A 121 -15.41 6.12 12.04
N PRO A 122 -14.34 5.79 12.80
CA PRO A 122 -14.39 5.86 14.26
C PRO A 122 -14.49 7.32 14.71
N ASP A 123 -15.17 7.53 15.84
CA ASP A 123 -15.27 8.83 16.49
C ASP A 123 -13.98 9.14 17.28
N ILE A 124 -13.37 8.10 17.86
CA ILE A 124 -12.13 8.19 18.63
C ILE A 124 -11.21 7.00 18.39
N VAL A 125 -9.91 7.26 18.39
CA VAL A 125 -8.86 6.26 18.29
C VAL A 125 -7.94 6.37 19.51
N PHE A 126 -7.64 5.23 20.13
CA PHE A 126 -6.63 5.10 21.16
C PHE A 126 -5.42 4.32 20.63
N ILE A 127 -4.22 4.85 20.82
CA ILE A 127 -2.95 4.14 20.63
C ILE A 127 -2.34 3.88 22.01
N LEU A 128 -2.29 2.61 22.40
CA LEU A 128 -1.97 2.14 23.74
C LEU A 128 -0.49 1.77 23.88
N GLY A 129 0.40 2.77 23.83
CA GLY A 129 1.81 2.58 24.14
C GLY A 129 2.65 1.91 23.06
N ASP A 130 3.95 1.93 23.33
CA ASP A 130 5.05 1.39 22.53
C ASP A 130 4.94 1.88 21.08
N VAL A 131 4.80 3.20 20.98
CA VAL A 131 4.66 3.90 19.71
C VAL A 131 5.97 3.83 18.94
N PHE A 132 7.10 4.03 19.63
CA PHE A 132 8.46 4.07 19.11
C PHE A 132 9.32 2.96 19.73
N ASP A 133 10.23 2.38 18.96
CA ASP A 133 11.17 1.36 19.45
C ASP A 133 12.34 1.96 20.25
N GLU A 134 12.70 3.21 19.94
CA GLU A 134 13.98 3.80 20.34
C GLU A 134 13.88 5.12 21.11
N GLY A 135 12.68 5.50 21.59
CA GLY A 135 12.42 6.83 22.15
C GLY A 135 13.39 7.24 23.28
N LYS A 136 13.82 6.31 24.14
CA LYS A 136 14.84 6.55 25.19
C LYS A 136 16.21 6.93 24.62
N TRP A 137 16.60 6.34 23.50
CA TRP A 137 17.97 6.39 22.97
C TRP A 137 18.15 7.39 21.82
N ASP A 138 17.05 7.95 21.31
CA ASP A 138 17.08 8.88 20.19
C ASP A 138 17.74 10.22 20.52
N SER A 139 18.47 10.76 19.54
CA SER A 139 18.86 12.16 19.57
C SER A 139 17.63 13.07 19.45
N PRO A 140 17.67 14.34 19.93
CA PRO A 140 16.53 15.25 19.80
C PRO A 140 16.03 15.42 18.35
N GLN A 141 16.93 15.36 17.37
CA GLN A 141 16.61 15.44 15.95
C GLN A 141 15.93 14.16 15.45
N ALA A 142 16.49 12.99 15.78
CA ALA A 142 15.90 11.70 15.43
C ALA A 142 14.49 11.56 16.03
N TRP A 143 14.33 11.94 17.30
CA TRP A 143 13.03 11.99 17.95
C TRP A 143 12.02 12.90 17.22
N ALA A 144 12.44 14.10 16.82
CA ALA A 144 11.57 15.02 16.09
C ALA A 144 11.15 14.47 14.71
N ASP A 145 12.06 13.75 14.03
CA ASP A 145 11.76 13.09 12.77
C ASP A 145 10.82 11.89 12.97
N ASP A 146 10.98 11.14 14.05
CA ASP A 146 10.13 10.02 14.45
C ASP A 146 8.71 10.48 14.76
N VAL A 147 8.56 11.54 15.54
CA VAL A 147 7.27 12.20 15.80
C VAL A 147 6.63 12.70 14.50
N ARG A 148 7.41 13.31 13.59
CA ARG A 148 6.89 13.77 12.29
C ARG A 148 6.36 12.61 11.45
N ARG A 149 7.08 11.48 11.40
CA ARG A 149 6.64 10.27 10.70
C ARG A 149 5.39 9.69 11.32
N PHE A 150 5.33 9.59 12.65
CA PHE A 150 4.14 9.16 13.37
C PHE A 150 2.92 10.01 13.00
N GLN A 151 3.02 11.34 13.09
CA GLN A 151 1.93 12.26 12.75
C GLN A 151 1.48 12.15 11.29
N LYS A 152 2.41 11.85 10.38
CA LYS A 152 2.08 11.61 8.96
C LYS A 152 1.29 10.31 8.78
N MET A 153 1.77 9.21 9.37
CA MET A 153 1.14 7.88 9.20
C MET A 153 -0.23 7.82 9.87
N PHE A 154 -0.32 8.31 11.10
CA PHE A 154 -1.54 8.33 11.92
C PHE A 154 -2.34 9.62 11.75
N LYS A 155 -2.31 10.24 10.56
CA LYS A 155 -3.12 11.41 10.25
C LYS A 155 -4.61 11.06 10.34
N TYR A 156 -5.40 11.88 11.00
CA TYR A 156 -6.84 11.69 11.19
C TYR A 156 -7.64 12.92 10.73
N PRO A 157 -8.93 12.75 10.35
CA PRO A 157 -9.80 13.87 10.00
C PRO A 157 -10.29 14.62 11.26
N VAL A 158 -10.77 15.85 11.10
CA VAL A 158 -11.30 16.69 12.21
C VAL A 158 -12.48 16.05 12.94
N THR A 159 -13.17 15.11 12.30
CA THR A 159 -14.30 14.37 12.89
C THR A 159 -13.88 13.22 13.82
N THR A 160 -12.59 12.93 13.91
CA THR A 160 -12.06 11.83 14.71
C THR A 160 -11.05 12.38 15.72
N GLU A 161 -11.14 11.94 16.97
CA GLU A 161 -10.13 12.23 17.98
C GLU A 161 -9.07 11.14 18.04
N LEU A 162 -7.81 11.52 18.32
CA LEU A 162 -6.71 10.58 18.53
C LEU A 162 -6.10 10.82 19.91
N VAL A 163 -6.10 9.77 20.73
CA VAL A 163 -5.44 9.73 22.04
C VAL A 163 -4.28 8.75 21.98
N VAL A 164 -3.10 9.19 22.40
CA VAL A 164 -1.88 8.39 22.39
C VAL A 164 -1.35 8.29 23.81
N ILE A 165 -1.10 7.07 24.26
CA ILE A 165 -0.60 6.77 25.60
C ILE A 165 0.86 6.31 25.51
N VAL A 166 1.60 6.69 26.54
CA VAL A 166 2.91 6.21 27.00
C VAL A 166 3.17 4.69 27.01
N GLY A 167 4.10 4.13 26.24
CA GLY A 167 4.66 2.79 26.52
C GLY A 167 6.04 2.81 27.15
N ASN A 168 6.57 1.63 27.49
CA ASN A 168 7.90 1.50 28.08
C ASN A 168 9.04 1.70 27.07
N HIS A 169 8.83 1.37 25.79
CA HIS A 169 9.81 1.65 24.74
C HIS A 169 9.90 3.15 24.40
N ASP A 170 8.80 3.89 24.59
CA ASP A 170 8.74 5.33 24.30
C ASP A 170 9.60 6.16 25.26
N ILE A 171 9.55 5.84 26.56
CA ILE A 171 10.18 6.65 27.63
C ILE A 171 11.25 5.89 28.42
N GLY A 172 11.49 4.61 28.12
CA GLY A 172 12.66 3.90 28.60
C GLY A 172 12.53 3.17 29.94
N PHE A 173 11.43 2.43 30.15
CA PHE A 173 11.22 1.61 31.35
C PHE A 173 11.58 0.11 31.19
N HIS A 174 12.20 -0.28 30.07
CA HIS A 174 12.69 -1.65 29.86
C HIS A 174 14.19 -1.78 30.16
N TYR A 175 14.59 -2.90 30.79
CA TYR A 175 15.94 -3.13 31.33
C TYR A 175 17.05 -2.90 30.29
N GLU A 176 18.18 -2.39 30.77
CA GLU A 176 19.41 -2.11 30.01
C GLU A 176 20.12 -3.38 29.51
#